data_AF-A0A7C6Z3C1-F1
#
_entry.id   AF-A0A7C6Z3C1-F1
#
_cell.length_a   1.000
_cell.length_b   1.000
_cell.length_c   1.000
_cell.angle_alpha   90.00
_cell.angle_beta   90.00
_cell.angle_gamma   90.00
#
_symmetry.space_group_name_H-M   'P 1'
#
loop_
_entity.id
_entity.type
_entity.pdbx_description
1 polymer ?
#
loop_
_entity_poly.entity_id
_entity_poly.type
_entity_poly.pdbx_seq_one_letter_code
_entity_poly.pdbx_strand_id
1 'polypeptide(L)'
;MLTRTLSALVFVPIILGLTYLGGVYTALLVTTVSLIALKEALAIGEKLGFKAWTISSGIFSMVWLYLMFAGETQWKFPLMIAWLLFAMGRMALGYPKVDLGEAGYNCFAPIYTVVLFSHLYLIRGFSEGIAWAILTFILVWATDTFAYLIGRVMGKHLLAP
;
A
#
# COMPACT_ATOMS: atom_id res chain seq x y z
N MET A 1 13.51 -6.39 23.04
CA MET A 1 12.55 -7.48 22.77
C MET A 1 11.17 -7.16 23.31
N LEU A 2 11.03 -6.79 24.59
CA LEU A 2 9.75 -6.45 25.23
C LEU A 2 8.93 -5.40 24.46
N THR A 3 9.55 -4.30 24.01
CA THR A 3 8.89 -3.25 23.22
C THR A 3 8.31 -3.74 21.90
N ARG A 4 9.01 -4.63 21.19
CA ARG A 4 8.55 -5.23 19.92
C ARG A 4 7.37 -6.19 20.13
N THR A 5 7.41 -6.98 21.21
CA THR A 5 6.34 -7.92 21.53
C THR A 5 5.08 -7.17 21.97
N LEU A 6 5.21 -6.13 22.79
CA LEU A 6 4.09 -5.29 23.20
C LEU A 6 3.46 -4.55 22.01
N SER A 7 4.26 -3.99 21.10
CA SER A 7 3.71 -3.33 19.92
C SER A 7 2.92 -4.31 19.05
N ALA A 8 3.44 -5.52 18.83
CA ALA A 8 2.72 -6.55 18.06
C ALA A 8 1.42 -6.97 18.76
N LEU A 9 1.46 -7.17 20.08
CA LEU A 9 0.30 -7.53 20.89
C LEU A 9 -0.81 -6.48 20.84
N VAL A 10 -0.48 -5.21 20.65
CA VAL A 10 -1.45 -4.11 20.57
C VAL A 10 -1.94 -3.90 19.13
N PHE A 11 -1.04 -3.84 18.15
CA PHE A 11 -1.41 -3.52 16.77
C PHE A 11 -2.20 -4.64 16.08
N VAL A 12 -1.90 -5.92 16.36
CA VAL A 12 -2.61 -7.04 15.73
C VAL A 12 -4.11 -7.02 16.09
N PRO A 13 -4.52 -6.95 17.37
CA PRO A 13 -5.93 -6.82 17.73
C PRO A 13 -6.60 -5.56 17.17
N ILE A 14 -5.88 -4.43 17.11
CA ILE A 14 -6.43 -3.19 16.53
C ILE A 14 -6.74 -3.39 15.04
N ILE A 15 -5.80 -3.93 14.27
CA ILE A 15 -5.98 -4.17 12.83
C ILE A 15 -7.14 -5.14 12.59
N LEU A 16 -7.17 -6.26 13.32
CA LEU A 16 -8.24 -7.24 13.20
C LEU A 16 -9.60 -6.67 13.65
N GLY A 17 -9.63 -5.91 14.74
CA GLY A 17 -10.83 -5.28 15.28
C GLY A 17 -11.43 -4.25 14.33
N LEU A 18 -10.61 -3.34 13.78
CA LEU A 18 -11.06 -2.33 12.81
C LEU A 18 -11.53 -2.98 11.49
N THR A 19 -10.93 -4.11 11.10
CA THR A 19 -11.39 -4.89 9.95
C THR A 19 -12.71 -5.61 10.23
N TYR A 20 -12.86 -6.17 11.45
CA TYR A 20 -14.08 -6.85 11.88
C TYR A 20 -15.28 -5.90 11.86
N LEU A 21 -15.12 -4.70 12.43
CA LEU A 21 -16.17 -3.67 12.47
C LEU A 21 -16.63 -3.20 11.07
N GLY A 22 -15.75 -3.25 10.06
CA GLY A 22 -16.11 -2.92 8.68
C GLY A 22 -16.37 -1.43 8.44
N GLY A 23 -16.88 -1.10 7.25
CA GLY A 23 -17.32 0.26 6.88
C GLY A 23 -16.27 1.33 7.16
N VAL A 24 -16.68 2.39 7.88
CA VAL A 24 -15.79 3.52 8.22
C VAL A 24 -14.55 3.10 9.01
N TYR A 25 -14.63 2.05 9.85
CA TYR A 25 -13.49 1.59 10.65
C TYR A 25 -12.41 0.97 9.78
N THR A 26 -12.81 0.15 8.80
CA THR A 26 -11.88 -0.41 7.80
C THR A 26 -11.35 0.68 6.87
N ALA A 27 -12.18 1.67 6.50
CA ALA A 27 -11.74 2.81 5.71
C ALA A 27 -10.66 3.62 6.44
N LEU A 28 -10.86 3.94 7.73
CA LEU A 28 -9.87 4.63 8.57
C LEU A 28 -8.57 3.86 8.71
N LEU A 29 -8.65 2.53 8.91
CA LEU A 29 -7.49 1.65 8.95
C LEU A 29 -6.71 1.72 7.63
N VAL A 30 -7.41 1.53 6.50
CA VAL A 30 -6.84 1.54 5.16
C VAL A 30 -6.17 2.88 4.86
N THR A 31 -6.85 4.00 5.11
CA THR A 31 -6.29 5.35 4.91
C THR A 31 -5.05 5.57 5.75
N THR A 32 -5.11 5.25 7.05
CA THR A 32 -3.99 5.53 7.96
C THR A 32 -2.75 4.72 7.57
N VAL A 33 -2.90 3.41 7.39
CA VAL A 33 -1.77 2.52 7.09
C VAL A 33 -1.20 2.82 5.70
N SER A 34 -2.04 3.03 4.69
CA SER A 34 -1.57 3.33 3.33
C SER A 34 -0.84 4.67 3.22
N LEU A 35 -1.29 5.71 3.92
CA LEU A 35 -0.62 7.02 3.89
C LEU A 35 0.69 7.01 4.69
N ILE A 36 0.77 6.25 5.78
CA ILE A 36 2.05 6.02 6.47
C ILE A 36 3.01 5.28 5.54
N ALA A 37 2.55 4.20 4.89
CA ALA A 37 3.35 3.44 3.93
C ALA A 37 3.82 4.31 2.76
N LEU A 38 2.96 5.19 2.23
CA LEU A 38 3.33 6.13 1.17
C LEU A 38 4.40 7.11 1.64
N LYS A 39 4.27 7.68 2.84
CA LYS A 39 5.27 8.58 3.41
C LYS A 39 6.63 7.89 3.53
N GLU A 40 6.65 6.66 4.03
CA GLU A 40 7.87 5.86 4.15
C GLU A 40 8.47 5.51 2.79
N ALA A 41 7.63 5.11 1.82
CA ALA A 41 8.08 4.86 0.45
C ALA A 41 8.71 6.11 -0.18
N LEU A 42 8.08 7.28 -0.07
CA LEU A 42 8.66 8.52 -0.59
C LEU A 42 10.00 8.87 0.09
N ALA A 43 10.12 8.66 1.41
CA ALA A 43 11.37 8.87 2.12
C ALA A 43 12.47 7.87 1.71
N ILE A 44 12.11 6.63 1.33
CA ILE A 44 13.05 5.67 0.73
C ILE A 44 13.52 6.18 -0.64
N GLY A 45 12.60 6.70 -1.47
CA GLY A 45 12.93 7.34 -2.75
C GLY A 45 13.96 8.47 -2.60
N GLU A 46 13.79 9.33 -1.59
CA GLU A 46 14.76 10.40 -1.29
C GLU A 46 16.15 9.85 -0.95
N LYS A 47 16.23 8.76 -0.19
CA LYS A 47 17.50 8.09 0.12
C LYS A 47 18.16 7.44 -1.10
N LEU A 48 17.37 7.10 -2.12
CA LEU A 48 17.86 6.62 -3.41
C LEU A 48 18.29 7.75 -4.35
N GLY A 49 18.14 9.01 -3.95
CA GLY A 49 18.50 10.19 -4.73
C GLY A 49 17.36 10.76 -5.58
N PHE A 50 16.14 10.21 -5.48
CA PHE A 50 14.97 10.73 -6.19
C PHE A 50 14.27 11.83 -5.38
N LYS A 51 13.82 12.89 -6.05
CA LYS A 51 13.00 13.91 -5.38
C LYS A 51 11.59 13.35 -5.09
N ALA A 52 11.15 13.40 -3.84
CA ALA A 52 9.80 12.98 -3.48
C ALA A 52 8.73 13.93 -4.05
N TRP A 53 7.70 13.35 -4.66
CA TRP A 53 6.54 14.05 -5.21
C TRP A 53 5.39 14.12 -4.19
N THR A 54 5.70 14.43 -2.94
CA THR A 54 4.80 14.33 -1.77
C THR A 54 3.43 14.96 -1.99
N ILE A 55 3.37 16.16 -2.57
CA ILE A 55 2.11 16.87 -2.80
C ILE A 55 1.27 16.13 -3.86
N SER A 56 1.83 15.85 -5.03
CA SER A 56 1.08 15.22 -6.12
C SER A 56 0.69 13.77 -5.80
N SER A 57 1.58 12.99 -5.19
CA SER A 57 1.28 11.62 -4.76
C SER A 57 0.26 11.60 -3.62
N GLY A 58 0.31 12.59 -2.71
CA GLY A 58 -0.67 12.78 -1.65
C GLY A 58 -2.06 13.12 -2.21
N ILE A 59 -2.16 14.07 -3.14
CA ILE A 59 -3.41 14.43 -3.80
C ILE A 59 -4.01 13.22 -4.53
N PHE A 60 -3.21 12.54 -5.37
CA PHE A 60 -3.66 11.32 -6.05
C PHE A 60 -4.20 10.28 -5.06
N SER A 61 -3.49 10.04 -3.97
CA SER A 61 -3.87 9.06 -2.95
C SER A 61 -5.17 9.42 -2.24
N MET A 62 -5.35 10.69 -1.89
CA MET A 62 -6.59 11.16 -1.25
C MET A 62 -7.79 11.05 -2.19
N VAL A 63 -7.63 11.44 -3.46
CA VAL A 63 -8.70 11.29 -4.46
C VAL A 63 -9.00 9.81 -4.70
N TRP A 64 -7.99 8.95 -4.80
CA TRP A 64 -8.17 7.51 -4.96
C TRP A 64 -8.98 6.89 -3.81
N LEU A 65 -8.59 7.19 -2.56
CA LEU A 65 -9.27 6.68 -1.38
C LEU A 65 -10.72 7.18 -1.30
N TYR A 66 -10.96 8.45 -1.64
CA TYR A 66 -12.31 9.00 -1.75
C TYR A 66 -13.15 8.20 -2.77
N LEU A 67 -12.65 8.01 -3.99
CA LEU A 67 -13.37 7.23 -5.02
C LEU A 67 -13.59 5.78 -4.61
N MET A 68 -12.66 5.19 -3.86
CA MET A 68 -12.80 3.84 -3.31
C MET A 68 -13.94 3.76 -2.30
N PHE A 69 -14.00 4.67 -1.34
CA PHE A 69 -15.00 4.64 -0.27
C PHE A 69 -16.38 5.13 -0.72
N ALA A 70 -16.43 6.06 -1.67
CA ALA A 70 -17.67 6.51 -2.30
C ALA A 70 -18.28 5.47 -3.25
N GLY A 71 -17.55 4.41 -3.59
CA GLY A 71 -18.03 3.38 -4.52
C GLY A 71 -17.99 3.80 -6.00
N GLU A 72 -17.31 4.91 -6.33
CA GLU A 72 -17.24 5.50 -7.66
C GLU A 72 -16.29 4.73 -8.60
N THR A 73 -16.70 3.55 -9.04
CA THR A 73 -15.88 2.64 -9.87
C THR A 73 -15.51 3.21 -11.23
N GLN A 74 -16.40 3.99 -11.84
CA GLN A 74 -16.21 4.60 -13.17
C GLN A 74 -15.02 5.56 -13.25
N TRP A 75 -14.65 6.20 -12.13
CA TRP A 75 -13.59 7.21 -12.09
C TRP A 75 -12.20 6.66 -11.72
N LYS A 76 -12.11 5.43 -11.20
CA LYS A 76 -10.85 4.83 -10.74
C LYS A 76 -9.87 4.61 -11.89
N PHE A 77 -10.34 4.03 -12.99
CA PHE A 77 -9.49 3.79 -14.16
C PHE A 77 -9.04 5.09 -14.85
N PRO A 78 -9.93 6.07 -15.14
CA PRO A 78 -9.51 7.38 -15.63
C PRO A 78 -8.49 8.09 -14.74
N LEU A 79 -8.66 8.05 -13.41
CA LEU A 79 -7.70 8.64 -12.47
C LEU A 79 -6.32 7.99 -12.55
N MET A 80 -6.27 6.66 -12.70
CA MET A 80 -5.02 5.92 -12.84
C MET A 80 -4.29 6.28 -14.14
N ILE A 81 -5.02 6.42 -15.25
CA ILE A 81 -4.46 6.88 -16.53
C ILE A 81 -3.98 8.33 -16.43
N ALA A 82 -4.77 9.22 -15.82
CA ALA A 82 -4.39 10.60 -15.60
C ALA A 82 -3.12 10.72 -14.74
N TRP A 83 -2.96 9.88 -13.71
CA TRP A 83 -1.75 9.81 -12.89
C TRP A 83 -0.52 9.36 -13.69
N LEU A 84 -0.68 8.33 -14.52
CA LEU A 84 0.39 7.86 -15.40
C LEU A 84 0.83 8.96 -16.38
N LEU A 85 -0.12 9.61 -17.04
CA LEU A 85 0.14 10.71 -17.96
C LEU A 85 0.78 11.91 -17.25
N PHE A 86 0.36 12.22 -16.03
CA PHE A 86 0.99 13.26 -15.21
C PHE A 86 2.45 12.93 -14.91
N ALA A 87 2.76 11.70 -14.51
CA ALA A 87 4.12 11.27 -14.23
C ALA A 87 5.03 11.34 -15.47
N MET A 88 4.54 10.81 -16.60
CA MET A 88 5.27 10.87 -17.88
C MET A 88 5.42 12.30 -18.39
N GLY A 89 4.38 13.13 -18.29
CA GLY A 89 4.41 14.54 -18.69
C GLY A 89 5.38 15.35 -17.84
N ARG A 90 5.41 15.12 -16.52
CA ARG A 90 6.37 15.77 -15.61
C ARG A 90 7.81 15.37 -15.92
N MET A 91 8.05 14.11 -16.27
CA MET A 91 9.36 13.65 -16.75
C MET A 91 9.73 14.35 -18.07
N ALA A 92 8.85 14.33 -19.07
CA ALA A 92 9.11 14.90 -20.39
C ALA A 92 9.39 16.41 -20.35
N LEU A 93 8.61 17.17 -19.57
CA LEU A 93 8.80 18.61 -19.39
C LEU A 93 9.96 18.96 -18.46
N GLY A 94 10.31 18.05 -17.54
CA GLY A 94 11.37 18.21 -16.55
C GLY A 94 12.73 17.69 -16.99
N TYR A 95 12.83 17.05 -18.16
CA TYR A 95 14.07 16.42 -18.63
C TYR A 95 15.19 17.46 -18.83
N PRO A 96 16.45 17.18 -18.42
CA PRO A 96 16.95 15.95 -17.80
C PRO A 96 16.89 15.94 -16.27
N LYS A 97 16.31 16.96 -15.62
CA LYS A 97 16.27 17.09 -14.16
C LYS A 97 15.40 16.01 -13.50
N VAL A 98 14.36 15.56 -14.19
CA VAL A 98 13.52 14.43 -13.79
C VAL A 98 13.81 13.28 -14.75
N ASP A 99 14.47 12.24 -14.26
CA ASP A 99 14.77 11.06 -15.04
C ASP A 99 13.63 10.02 -14.95
N LEU A 100 13.79 8.92 -15.70
CA LEU A 100 12.82 7.83 -15.72
C LEU A 100 12.73 7.11 -14.36
N GLY A 101 13.83 7.04 -13.62
CA GLY A 101 13.90 6.38 -12.31
C GLY A 101 13.06 7.12 -11.27
N GLU A 102 13.23 8.44 -11.17
CA GLU A 102 12.47 9.32 -10.28
C GLU A 102 10.98 9.30 -10.64
N ALA A 103 10.66 9.46 -11.92
CA ALA A 103 9.27 9.46 -12.37
C ALA A 103 8.60 8.11 -12.15
N GLY A 104 9.29 7.01 -12.47
CA GLY A 104 8.81 5.65 -12.25
C GLY A 104 8.58 5.36 -10.77
N TYR A 105 9.55 5.71 -9.91
CA TYR A 105 9.44 5.50 -8.47
C TYR A 105 8.26 6.27 -7.87
N ASN A 106 8.16 7.57 -8.16
CA ASN A 106 7.08 8.41 -7.64
C ASN A 106 5.71 8.03 -8.20
N CYS A 107 5.65 7.56 -9.45
CA CYS A 107 4.42 7.02 -10.04
C CYS A 107 3.98 5.73 -9.33
N PHE A 108 4.92 4.82 -9.06
CA PHE A 108 4.62 3.51 -8.50
C PHE A 108 4.34 3.54 -6.99
N ALA A 109 4.99 4.43 -6.23
CA ALA A 109 4.85 4.51 -4.79
C ALA A 109 3.38 4.56 -4.30
N PRO A 110 2.51 5.48 -4.76
CA PRO A 110 1.11 5.50 -4.33
C PRO A 110 0.27 4.36 -4.92
N ILE A 111 0.63 3.83 -6.10
CA ILE A 111 -0.04 2.64 -6.65
C ILE A 111 0.20 1.45 -5.72
N TYR A 112 1.45 1.23 -5.33
CA TYR A 112 1.82 0.10 -4.48
C TYR A 112 1.27 0.22 -3.05
N THR A 113 1.42 1.40 -2.44
CA THR A 113 1.10 1.60 -1.02
C THR A 113 -0.37 1.92 -0.76
N VAL A 114 -1.03 2.64 -1.67
CA VAL A 114 -2.41 3.13 -1.48
C VAL A 114 -3.39 2.34 -2.34
N VAL A 115 -3.16 2.26 -3.64
CA VAL A 115 -4.09 1.59 -4.56
C VAL A 115 -4.25 0.11 -4.21
N LEU A 116 -3.15 -0.63 -4.13
CA LEU A 116 -3.21 -2.07 -3.82
C LEU A 116 -3.75 -2.31 -2.41
N PHE A 117 -3.27 -1.59 -1.40
CA PHE A 117 -3.74 -1.78 -0.03
C PHE A 117 -5.24 -1.44 0.15
N SER A 118 -5.78 -0.49 -0.63
CA SER A 118 -7.21 -0.16 -0.59
C SER A 118 -8.14 -1.31 -0.97
N HIS A 119 -7.64 -2.38 -1.61
CA HIS A 119 -8.43 -3.57 -1.91
C HIS A 119 -8.85 -4.33 -0.66
N LEU A 120 -8.19 -4.15 0.49
CA LEU A 120 -8.67 -4.68 1.77
C LEU A 120 -10.09 -4.18 2.09
N TYR A 121 -10.39 -2.91 1.78
CA TYR A 121 -11.72 -2.34 1.93
C TYR A 121 -12.75 -3.01 1.00
N LEU A 122 -12.35 -3.30 -0.24
CA LEU A 122 -13.20 -3.98 -1.22
C LEU A 122 -13.49 -5.43 -0.82
N ILE A 123 -12.46 -6.17 -0.40
CA ILE A 123 -12.60 -7.56 0.10
C ILE A 123 -13.60 -7.61 1.25
N ARG A 124 -13.49 -6.65 2.18
CA ARG A 124 -14.40 -6.55 3.32
C ARG A 124 -15.85 -6.24 2.92
N GLY A 125 -16.07 -5.68 1.73
CA GLY A 125 -17.38 -5.36 1.16
C GLY A 125 -18.07 -6.51 0.41
N PHE A 126 -17.41 -7.65 0.19
CA PHE A 126 -18.03 -8.83 -0.43
C PHE A 126 -19.01 -9.55 0.51
N SER A 127 -19.80 -10.47 -0.06
CA SER A 127 -20.50 -11.48 0.74
C SER A 127 -19.48 -12.28 1.57
N GLU A 128 -19.78 -12.50 2.85
CA GLU A 128 -18.81 -13.07 3.80
C GLU A 128 -17.48 -12.31 3.87
N GLY A 129 -17.48 -11.00 3.60
CA GLY A 129 -16.26 -10.19 3.50
C GLY A 129 -15.38 -10.19 4.76
N ILE A 130 -15.95 -10.48 5.94
CA ILE A 130 -15.17 -10.68 7.18
C ILE A 130 -14.28 -11.92 7.03
N ALA A 131 -14.84 -13.05 6.59
CA ALA A 131 -14.10 -14.29 6.43
C ALA A 131 -12.98 -14.12 5.41
N TRP A 132 -13.25 -13.47 4.28
CA TRP A 132 -12.23 -13.18 3.26
C TRP A 132 -11.12 -12.25 3.76
N ALA A 133 -11.45 -11.21 4.50
CA ALA A 133 -10.46 -10.28 5.05
C ALA A 133 -9.58 -10.95 6.11
N ILE A 134 -10.17 -11.71 7.04
CA ILE A 134 -9.41 -12.46 8.05
C ILE A 134 -8.55 -13.54 7.39
N LEU A 135 -9.10 -14.26 6.41
CA LEU A 135 -8.33 -15.24 5.64
C LEU A 135 -7.12 -14.61 4.97
N THR A 136 -7.26 -13.41 4.40
CA THR A 136 -6.14 -12.67 3.80
C THR A 136 -5.02 -12.42 4.81
N PHE A 137 -5.34 -11.96 6.02
CA PHE A 137 -4.34 -11.77 7.07
C PHE A 137 -3.67 -13.07 7.50
N ILE A 138 -4.46 -14.13 7.71
CA ILE A 138 -3.94 -15.45 8.09
C ILE A 138 -3.00 -15.96 7.01
N LEU A 139 -3.39 -15.88 5.74
CA LEU A 139 -2.57 -16.35 4.63
C LEU A 139 -1.23 -15.60 4.59
N VAL A 140 -1.24 -14.27 4.61
CA VAL A 140 0.00 -13.46 4.57
C VAL A 140 0.92 -13.79 5.76
N TRP A 141 0.40 -13.80 6.99
CA TRP A 141 1.21 -14.06 8.17
C TRP A 141 1.69 -15.51 8.26
N ALA A 142 0.86 -16.47 7.88
CA ALA A 142 1.24 -17.87 7.83
C ALA A 142 2.30 -18.11 6.77
N THR A 143 2.14 -17.56 5.55
CA THR A 143 3.12 -17.72 4.48
C THR A 143 4.47 -17.13 4.86
N ASP A 144 4.51 -15.95 5.50
CA ASP A 144 5.78 -15.36 5.96
C ASP A 144 6.46 -16.23 7.03
N THR A 145 5.67 -16.73 7.99
CA THR A 145 6.17 -17.58 9.07
C THR A 145 6.72 -18.91 8.53
N PHE A 146 5.96 -19.57 7.66
CA PHE A 146 6.36 -20.85 7.08
C PHE A 146 7.51 -20.69 6.08
N ALA A 147 7.53 -19.62 5.28
CA ALA A 147 8.65 -19.33 4.38
C ALA A 147 9.96 -19.15 5.16
N TYR A 148 9.92 -18.44 6.30
CA TYR A 148 11.09 -18.28 7.17
C TYR A 148 11.52 -19.61 7.80
N LEU A 149 10.60 -20.36 8.40
CA LEU A 149 10.88 -21.65 9.06
C LEU A 149 11.44 -22.68 8.08
N ILE A 150 10.74 -22.91 6.97
CA ILE A 150 11.14 -23.89 5.96
C ILE A 150 12.40 -23.43 5.24
N GLY A 151 12.49 -22.15 4.88
CA GLY A 151 13.68 -21.57 4.25
C GLY A 151 14.93 -21.72 5.12
N ARG A 152 14.81 -21.59 6.44
CA ARG A 152 15.93 -21.78 7.37
C ARG A 152 16.39 -23.24 7.49
N VAL A 153 15.45 -24.20 7.42
CA VAL A 153 15.76 -25.63 7.59
C VAL A 153 16.20 -26.29 6.27
N MET A 154 15.54 -25.93 5.17
CA MET A 154 15.65 -26.62 3.88
C MET A 154 16.25 -25.73 2.77
N GLY A 155 16.50 -24.44 3.02
CA GLY A 155 17.01 -23.51 2.03
C GLY A 155 18.42 -23.87 1.56
N LYS A 156 18.58 -23.97 0.24
CA LYS A 156 19.88 -24.24 -0.42
C LYS A 156 20.22 -23.23 -1.51
N HIS A 157 19.20 -22.74 -2.22
CA HIS A 157 19.33 -21.77 -3.30
C HIS A 157 18.68 -20.46 -2.88
N LEU A 158 19.47 -19.39 -2.85
CA LEU A 158 18.98 -18.05 -2.57
C LEU A 158 18.23 -17.52 -3.81
N LEU A 159 16.98 -17.14 -3.63
CA LEU A 159 16.16 -16.47 -4.65
C LEU A 159 16.27 -14.94 -4.54
N ALA A 160 16.57 -14.43 -3.35
CA ALA A 160 16.87 -13.01 -3.16
C ALA A 160 18.31 -12.74 -3.66
N PRO A 161 18.52 -11.63 -4.40
CA PRO A 161 19.83 -11.27 -4.95
C PRO A 161 20.87 -10.93 -3.89
#